data_AF-A0A2E2QRH5-F1
#
_entry.id   AF-A0A2E2QRH5-F1
#
_cell.length_a   1.000
_cell.length_b   1.000
_cell.length_c   1.000
_cell.angle_alpha   90.00
_cell.angle_beta   90.00
_cell.angle_gamma   90.00
#
_symmetry.space_group_name_H-M   'P 1'
#
loop_
_entity.id
_entity.type
_entity.pdbx_description
1 polymer ?
#
loop_
_entity_poly.entity_id
_entity_poly.type
_entity_poly.pdbx_seq_one_letter_code
_entity_poly.pdbx_strand_id
1 'polypeptide(L)'
;MTVEMQKETLGFQTEVKQLLHLMIHSLYSNKEIFLRELISNASDAEDKLRFAALKDDSLYEGDPDLKIRLDFDEEANTVTLTDNGIGMTRDDVIQNLGTIARS
;
A
#
# COMPACT_ATOMS: atom_id res chain seq x y z
N MET A 1 -18.20 -22.78 2.32
CA MET A 1 -18.11 -22.37 0.90
C MET A 1 -16.65 -22.12 0.61
N THR A 2 -16.03 -22.92 -0.26
CA THR A 2 -14.67 -22.65 -0.76
C THR A 2 -14.77 -21.51 -1.76
N VAL A 3 -14.26 -20.34 -1.41
CA VAL A 3 -14.13 -19.22 -2.34
C VAL A 3 -13.06 -19.63 -3.36
N GLU A 4 -13.44 -19.85 -4.61
CA GLU A 4 -12.47 -20.01 -5.70
C GLU A 4 -11.72 -18.68 -5.87
N MET A 5 -10.45 -18.64 -5.46
CA MET A 5 -9.58 -17.49 -5.69
C MET A 5 -9.15 -17.48 -7.16
N GLN A 6 -9.80 -16.63 -7.97
CA GLN A 6 -9.40 -16.41 -9.35
C GLN A 6 -8.18 -15.47 -9.39
N LYS A 7 -7.00 -16.04 -9.67
CA LYS A 7 -5.76 -15.26 -9.85
C LYS A 7 -5.76 -14.60 -11.23
N GLU A 8 -5.53 -13.29 -11.27
CA GLU A 8 -5.36 -12.51 -12.50
C GLU A 8 -3.94 -11.92 -12.55
N THR A 9 -3.35 -11.86 -13.74
CA THR A 9 -2.06 -11.20 -13.96
C THR A 9 -2.25 -10.05 -14.93
N LEU A 10 -2.11 -8.83 -14.42
CA LEU A 10 -2.23 -7.60 -15.20
C LEU A 10 -0.83 -7.05 -15.48
N GLY A 11 -0.57 -6.70 -16.74
CA GLY A 11 0.70 -6.08 -17.13
C GLY A 11 0.67 -4.57 -16.86
N PHE A 12 1.78 -4.03 -16.37
CA PHE A 12 2.00 -2.58 -16.38
C PHE A 12 1.94 -2.02 -17.80
N GLN A 13 1.33 -0.84 -17.95
CA GLN A 13 1.34 -0.09 -19.20
C GLN A 13 2.79 0.18 -19.65
N THR A 14 3.04 0.21 -20.96
CA THR A 14 4.40 0.25 -21.53
C THR A 14 5.21 1.45 -21.06
N GLU A 15 4.56 2.60 -20.89
CA GLU A 15 5.14 3.87 -20.41
C GLU A 15 5.58 3.77 -18.93
N VAL A 16 4.84 3.01 -18.13
CA VAL A 16 5.09 2.83 -16.68
C VAL A 16 6.39 2.04 -16.45
N LYS A 17 6.70 1.05 -17.29
CA LYS A 17 7.92 0.24 -17.14
C LYS A 17 9.20 1.06 -17.31
N GLN A 18 9.21 1.99 -18.26
CA GLN A 18 10.38 2.86 -18.49
C GLN A 18 10.53 3.89 -17.36
N LEU A 19 9.41 4.42 -16.87
CA LEU A 19 9.40 5.35 -15.74
C LEU A 19 9.87 4.66 -14.45
N LEU A 20 9.41 3.44 -14.14
CA LEU A 20 9.90 2.62 -13.02
C LEU A 20 11.41 2.48 -13.04
N HIS A 21 11.94 2.07 -14.20
CA HIS A 21 13.37 1.85 -14.35
C HIS A 21 14.15 3.14 -14.11
N LEU A 22 13.68 4.28 -14.64
CA LEU A 22 14.30 5.57 -14.41
C LEU A 22 14.20 6.00 -12.93
N MET A 23 13.02 5.93 -12.32
CA MET A 23 12.81 6.37 -10.93
C MET A 23 13.68 5.59 -9.95
N ILE A 24 13.71 4.25 -10.07
CA ILE A 24 14.50 3.37 -9.20
C ILE A 24 16.00 3.68 -9.30
N HIS A 25 16.50 3.97 -10.51
CA HIS A 25 17.94 4.13 -10.74
C HIS A 25 18.43 5.59 -10.71
N SER A 26 17.54 6.57 -10.88
CA SER A 26 17.92 7.99 -11.04
C SER A 26 17.46 8.91 -9.92
N LEU A 27 16.43 8.55 -9.14
CA LEU A 27 15.89 9.43 -8.09
C LEU A 27 16.23 8.98 -6.67
N TYR A 28 16.59 7.71 -6.47
CA TYR A 28 16.87 7.15 -5.15
C TYR A 28 18.36 6.80 -4.98
N SER A 29 19.19 7.81 -4.73
CA SER A 29 20.57 7.59 -4.26
C SER A 29 20.60 6.96 -2.86
N ASN A 30 19.55 7.20 -2.07
CA ASN A 30 19.39 6.69 -0.71
C ASN A 30 18.30 5.63 -0.68
N LYS A 31 18.72 4.38 -0.54
CA LYS A 31 17.82 3.23 -0.58
C LYS A 31 16.86 3.20 0.60
N GLU A 32 17.15 3.86 1.73
CA GLU A 32 16.26 3.88 2.90
C GLU A 32 14.97 4.70 2.70
N ILE A 33 14.86 5.51 1.64
CA ILE A 33 13.71 6.40 1.44
C ILE A 33 12.40 5.62 1.27
N PHE A 34 12.42 4.40 0.70
CA PHE A 34 11.20 3.61 0.53
C PHE A 34 10.43 3.41 1.85
N LEU A 35 11.15 3.22 2.97
CA LEU A 35 10.52 2.99 4.26
C LEU A 35 9.78 4.24 4.75
N ARG A 36 10.35 5.44 4.49
CA ARG A 36 9.68 6.72 4.76
C ARG A 36 8.39 6.84 3.95
N GLU A 37 8.43 6.53 2.66
CA GLU A 37 7.25 6.63 1.78
C GLU A 37 6.15 5.65 2.20
N LEU A 38 6.51 4.41 2.55
CA LEU A 38 5.55 3.41 3.02
C LEU A 38 4.90 3.81 4.36
N ILE A 39 5.69 4.33 5.31
CA ILE A 39 5.16 4.84 6.59
C ILE A 39 4.23 6.03 6.35
N SER A 40 4.58 6.94 5.44
CA SER A 40 3.72 8.07 5.07
C SER A 40 2.38 7.61 4.50
N ASN A 41 2.40 6.63 3.58
CA ASN A 41 1.18 6.08 2.98
C ASN A 41 0.27 5.40 4.02
N ALA A 42 0.86 4.66 4.96
CA ALA A 42 0.12 4.03 6.05
C ALA A 42 -0.52 5.08 6.99
N SER A 43 0.23 6.13 7.36
CA SER A 43 -0.31 7.25 8.15
C SER A 43 -1.49 7.93 7.44
N ASP A 44 -1.40 8.16 6.13
CA ASP A 44 -2.49 8.74 5.35
C ASP A 44 -3.72 7.81 5.31
N ALA A 45 -3.52 6.49 5.27
CA ALA A 45 -4.61 5.51 5.29
C ALA A 45 -5.34 5.50 6.64
N GLU A 46 -4.60 5.59 7.75
CA GLU A 46 -5.15 5.72 9.10
C GLU A 46 -5.95 7.02 9.27
N ASP A 47 -5.39 8.15 8.82
CA ASP A 47 -6.09 9.45 8.90
C ASP A 47 -7.38 9.47 8.07
N LYS A 48 -7.36 8.85 6.87
CA LYS A 48 -8.57 8.68 6.05
C LYS A 48 -9.62 7.83 6.75
N LEU A 49 -9.22 6.73 7.39
CA LEU A 49 -10.14 5.89 8.16
C LEU A 49 -10.74 6.68 9.32
N ARG A 50 -9.90 7.38 10.09
CA ARG A 50 -10.35 8.22 11.21
C ARG A 50 -11.37 9.27 10.75
N PHE A 51 -11.14 9.91 9.61
CA PHE A 51 -12.07 10.89 9.05
C PHE A 51 -13.39 10.25 8.59
N ALA A 52 -13.33 9.10 7.92
CA ALA A 52 -14.53 8.36 7.50
C ALA A 52 -15.36 7.90 8.70
N ALA A 53 -14.70 7.44 9.76
CA ALA A 53 -15.33 6.96 10.98
C ALA A 53 -16.08 8.05 11.77
N LEU A 54 -15.78 9.34 11.54
CA LEU A 54 -16.59 10.45 12.09
C LEU A 54 -18.06 10.39 11.61
N LYS A 55 -18.31 9.77 10.44
CA LYS A 55 -19.66 9.57 9.88
C LYS A 55 -20.21 8.18 10.16
N ASP A 56 -19.34 7.17 10.21
CA ASP A 56 -19.71 5.78 10.43
C ASP A 56 -18.66 5.06 11.29
N ASP A 57 -18.91 5.00 12.60
CA ASP A 57 -18.00 4.39 13.59
C ASP A 57 -17.82 2.87 13.39
N SER A 58 -18.73 2.21 12.65
CA SER A 58 -18.62 0.78 12.39
C SER A 58 -17.42 0.40 11.53
N LEU A 59 -16.82 1.38 10.83
CA LEU A 59 -15.63 1.21 10.00
C LEU A 59 -14.38 0.80 10.78
N TYR A 60 -14.34 1.00 12.10
CA TYR A 60 -13.23 0.46 12.91
C TYR A 60 -13.31 -1.05 13.09
N GLU A 61 -14.45 -1.69 12.79
CA GLU A 61 -14.66 -3.14 12.91
C GLU A 61 -14.26 -3.70 14.30
N GLY A 62 -14.32 -2.87 15.34
CA GLY A 62 -13.93 -3.23 16.71
C GLY A 62 -12.44 -3.08 17.04
N ASP A 63 -11.59 -2.62 16.12
CA ASP A 63 -10.19 -2.23 16.37
C ASP A 63 -10.00 -0.71 16.16
N PRO A 64 -10.33 0.13 17.16
CA PRO A 64 -10.12 1.57 17.08
C PRO A 64 -8.65 1.98 17.26
N ASP A 65 -7.77 1.05 17.61
CA ASP A 65 -6.34 1.31 17.83
C ASP A 65 -5.58 1.24 16.50
N LEU A 66 -5.58 2.37 15.78
CA LEU A 66 -4.83 2.54 14.54
C LEU A 66 -3.34 2.44 14.78
N LYS A 67 -2.65 1.62 13.98
CA LYS A 67 -1.24 1.28 14.18
C LYS A 67 -0.58 0.82 12.89
N ILE A 68 0.66 1.26 12.73
CA ILE A 68 1.62 0.78 11.74
C ILE A 68 2.58 -0.20 12.43
N ARG A 69 2.69 -1.42 11.91
CA ARG A 69 3.61 -2.46 12.38
C ARG A 69 4.69 -2.73 11.36
N LEU A 70 5.92 -2.88 11.84
CA LEU A 70 7.08 -3.24 11.02
C LEU A 70 7.70 -4.51 11.59
N ASP A 71 7.71 -5.56 10.79
CA ASP A 71 8.29 -6.87 11.11
C ASP A 71 9.36 -7.22 10.07
N PHE A 72 10.30 -8.08 10.45
CA PHE A 72 11.32 -8.60 9.54
C PHE A 72 11.55 -10.08 9.78
N ASP A 73 11.85 -10.81 8.71
CA ASP A 73 12.19 -12.22 8.72
C ASP A 73 13.49 -12.40 7.94
N GLU A 74 14.57 -12.75 8.65
CA GLU A 74 15.89 -12.93 8.07
C GLU A 74 15.98 -14.22 7.24
N GLU A 75 15.27 -15.28 7.64
CA GLU A 75 15.28 -16.55 6.91
C GLU A 75 14.54 -16.42 5.58
N ALA A 76 13.40 -15.71 5.58
CA ALA A 76 12.65 -15.40 4.36
C ALA A 76 13.23 -14.21 3.57
N ASN A 77 14.16 -13.45 4.15
CA ASN A 77 14.71 -12.20 3.63
C ASN A 77 13.61 -11.19 3.26
N THR A 78 12.67 -10.98 4.21
CA THR A 78 11.52 -10.09 4.02
C THR A 78 11.43 -9.01 5.10
N VAL A 79 10.88 -7.87 4.72
CA VAL A 79 10.44 -6.81 5.62
C VAL A 79 8.96 -6.57 5.33
N THR A 80 8.14 -6.61 6.37
CA THR A 80 6.68 -6.48 6.27
C THR A 80 6.24 -5.23 7.01
N LEU A 81 5.56 -4.32 6.30
CA LEU A 81 4.88 -3.18 6.89
C LEU A 81 3.39 -3.41 6.78
N THR A 82 2.68 -3.37 7.90
CA THR A 82 1.23 -3.58 7.98
C THR A 82 0.58 -2.40 8.69
N ASP A 83 -0.45 -1.81 8.09
CA ASP A 83 -1.35 -0.87 8.73
C ASP A 83 -2.76 -1.45 8.83
N ASN A 84 -3.58 -0.90 9.72
CA ASN A 84 -5.02 -1.16 9.81
C ASN A 84 -5.83 0.09 9.43
N GLY A 85 -5.34 0.86 8.44
CA GLY A 85 -6.03 2.02 7.90
C GLY A 85 -7.18 1.65 6.96
N ILE A 86 -7.64 2.62 6.17
CA ILE A 86 -8.85 2.48 5.33
C ILE A 86 -8.74 1.42 4.22
N GLY A 87 -7.52 0.97 3.92
CA GLY A 87 -7.24 -0.01 2.88
C GLY A 87 -7.55 0.48 1.46
N MET A 88 -7.66 -0.47 0.54
CA MET A 88 -7.94 -0.21 -0.88
C MET A 88 -8.90 -1.29 -1.42
N THR A 89 -9.83 -0.88 -2.28
CA THR A 89 -10.62 -1.83 -3.06
C THR A 89 -9.78 -2.46 -4.18
N ARG A 90 -10.28 -3.52 -4.81
CA ARG A 90 -9.62 -4.12 -5.99
C ARG A 90 -9.37 -3.07 -7.10
N ASP A 91 -10.34 -2.20 -7.34
CA ASP A 91 -10.23 -1.18 -8.37
C ASP A 91 -9.21 -0.09 -7.99
N ASP A 92 -9.14 0.29 -6.72
CA ASP A 92 -8.10 1.20 -6.22
C ASP A 92 -6.71 0.60 -6.40
N VAL A 93 -6.52 -0.69 -6.12
CA VAL A 93 -5.24 -1.39 -6.33
C VAL A 93 -4.85 -1.34 -7.81
N ILE A 94 -5.78 -1.65 -8.71
CA ILE A 94 -5.51 -1.63 -10.16
C ILE A 94 -5.17 -0.21 -10.64
N GLN A 95 -5.90 0.79 -10.18
CA GLN A 95 -5.70 2.17 -10.63
C GLN A 95 -4.47 2.83 -10.01
N ASN A 96 -4.25 2.68 -8.70
CA ASN A 96 -3.23 3.42 -7.97
C ASN A 96 -1.86 2.73 -7.96
N LEU A 97 -1.83 1.38 -7.97
CA LEU A 97 -0.57 0.62 -8.03
C LEU A 97 -0.23 0.14 -9.44
N GLY A 98 -1.25 -0.13 -10.27
CA GLY A 98 -1.07 -0.57 -11.65
C GLY A 98 -0.69 0.55 -12.62
N THR A 99 -0.77 1.82 -12.18
CA THR A 99 -0.30 2.99 -12.91
C THR A 99 0.72 3.75 -12.07
N ILE A 100 1.67 4.44 -12.71
CA ILE A 100 2.60 5.33 -12.01
C ILE A 100 2.36 6.75 -12.51
N ALA A 101 2.37 7.70 -11.58
CA ALA A 101 2.07 9.12 -11.75
C ALA A 101 0.58 9.50 -11.71
N ARG A 102 -0.08 9.14 -10.62
CA ARG A 102 -1.12 10.01 -10.04
C ARG A 102 -0.70 10.44 -8.63
N SER A 103 -0.20 11.67 -8.54
CA SER A 103 -0.14 12.46 -7.32
C SER A 103 -0.98 13.72 -7.54
#